data_AF-A0A4V1M6W0-F1
#
_entry.id   AF-A0A4V1M6W0-F1
#
_cell.length_a   1.000
_cell.length_b   1.000
_cell.length_c   1.000
_cell.angle_alpha   90.00
_cell.angle_beta   90.00
_cell.angle_gamma   90.00
#
_symmetry.space_group_name_H-M   'P 1'
#
loop_
_entity.id
_entity.type
_entity.pdbx_description
1 polymer ?
#
loop_
_entity_poly.entity_id
_entity_poly.type
_entity_poly.pdbx_seq_one_letter_code
_entity_poly.pdbx_strand_id
1 'polypeptide(L)'
;MRDNSRSSKQGGSLSGGSLMVLAGLLVLPGWAMARVLEPQHGLWGGVWGATASLITFVAYWHDKRSAQAQGWRTPEGILHLLELLGGWPGALIAQRWFRHKTVKVSYQVVFWLIVALHQLVAIDALRGWVGLKGLLR
;
A
#
# COMPACT_ATOMS: atom_id res chain seq x y z
N MET A 1 -7.55 -6.97 -37.59
CA MET A 1 -8.60 -6.77 -36.57
C MET A 1 -8.27 -7.61 -35.34
N ARG A 2 -7.76 -7.00 -34.26
CA ARG A 2 -7.80 -7.59 -32.90
C ARG A 2 -8.75 -6.72 -32.10
N ASP A 3 -9.93 -7.24 -31.87
CA ASP A 3 -10.89 -6.69 -30.93
C ASP A 3 -10.24 -6.63 -29.52
N ASN A 4 -9.82 -5.44 -29.12
CA ASN A 4 -9.27 -5.10 -27.81
C ASN A 4 -10.38 -4.59 -26.85
N SER A 5 -11.65 -4.94 -27.09
CA SER A 5 -12.78 -4.50 -26.25
C SER A 5 -12.87 -5.22 -24.91
N ARG A 6 -12.10 -6.29 -24.67
CA ARG A 6 -12.11 -7.05 -23.40
C ARG A 6 -11.24 -6.46 -22.28
N SER A 7 -10.56 -5.34 -22.53
CA SER A 7 -9.76 -4.62 -21.52
C SER A 7 -10.60 -3.84 -20.51
N SER A 8 -11.92 -3.64 -20.75
CA SER A 8 -12.74 -2.66 -20.02
C SER A 8 -13.52 -3.20 -18.81
N LYS A 9 -13.42 -4.49 -18.48
CA LYS A 9 -14.20 -5.11 -17.37
C LYS A 9 -13.34 -5.92 -16.38
N GLN A 10 -12.13 -5.47 -16.05
CA GLN A 10 -11.23 -6.23 -15.17
C GLN A 10 -11.17 -5.74 -13.70
N GLY A 11 -11.92 -4.69 -13.37
CA GLY A 11 -12.04 -4.17 -12.01
C GLY A 11 -13.21 -4.80 -11.25
N GLY A 12 -12.93 -5.40 -10.09
CA GLY A 12 -13.96 -5.68 -9.09
C GLY A 12 -14.38 -4.40 -8.37
N SER A 13 -15.51 -4.41 -7.67
CA SER A 13 -15.85 -3.30 -6.77
C SER A 13 -15.10 -3.44 -5.44
N LEU A 14 -14.69 -2.31 -4.87
CA LEU A 14 -14.28 -2.25 -3.46
C LEU A 14 -15.54 -2.40 -2.62
N SER A 15 -15.58 -3.41 -1.75
CA SER A 15 -16.66 -3.52 -0.78
C SER A 15 -16.60 -2.35 0.22
N GLY A 16 -17.73 -1.93 0.75
CA GLY A 16 -17.77 -0.90 1.80
C GLY A 16 -16.86 -1.25 2.99
N GLY A 17 -16.89 -2.51 3.43
CA GLY A 17 -15.99 -3.00 4.49
C GLY A 17 -14.51 -2.87 4.14
N SER A 18 -14.15 -2.99 2.86
CA SER A 18 -12.77 -2.79 2.43
C SER A 18 -12.33 -1.33 2.59
N LEU A 19 -13.19 -0.40 2.22
CA LEU A 19 -12.94 1.03 2.39
C LEU A 19 -12.86 1.41 3.87
N MET A 20 -13.69 0.80 4.72
CA MET A 20 -13.64 1.00 6.17
C MET A 20 -12.31 0.55 6.77
N VAL A 21 -11.81 -0.64 6.38
CA VAL A 21 -10.49 -1.12 6.82
C VAL A 21 -9.39 -0.19 6.37
N LEU A 22 -9.41 0.24 5.11
CA LEU A 22 -8.41 1.16 4.56
C LEU A 22 -8.44 2.50 5.32
N ALA A 23 -9.62 3.08 5.51
CA ALA A 23 -9.79 4.32 6.25
C ALA A 23 -9.25 4.17 7.68
N GLY A 24 -9.63 3.10 8.39
CA GLY A 24 -9.15 2.82 9.75
C GLY A 24 -7.62 2.69 9.83
N LEU A 25 -6.99 2.00 8.88
CA LEU A 25 -5.54 1.87 8.83
C LEU A 25 -4.83 3.20 8.51
N LEU A 26 -5.46 4.10 7.75
CA LEU A 26 -4.89 5.41 7.41
C LEU A 26 -5.00 6.44 8.54
N VAL A 27 -5.96 6.31 9.47
CA VAL A 27 -6.16 7.28 10.57
C VAL A 27 -4.89 7.45 11.38
N LEU A 28 -4.27 6.35 11.81
CA LEU A 28 -3.17 6.42 12.77
C LEU A 28 -1.86 6.97 12.15
N PRO A 29 -1.40 6.51 10.97
CA PRO A 29 -0.27 7.13 10.27
C PRO A 29 -0.56 8.57 9.85
N GLY A 30 -1.77 8.87 9.39
CA GLY A 30 -2.18 10.24 9.03
C GLY A 30 -2.16 11.18 10.23
N TRP A 31 -2.67 10.72 11.37
CA TRP A 31 -2.66 11.48 12.62
C TRP A 31 -1.25 11.66 13.18
N ALA A 32 -0.43 10.61 13.18
CA ALA A 32 0.99 10.69 13.55
C ALA A 32 1.72 11.74 12.69
N MET A 33 1.49 11.71 11.38
CA MET A 33 2.14 12.64 10.47
C MET A 33 1.71 14.09 10.71
N ALA A 34 0.42 14.34 10.97
CA ALA A 34 -0.10 15.67 11.31
C ALA A 34 0.39 16.21 12.66
N ARG A 35 0.81 15.34 13.59
CA ARG A 35 1.31 15.72 14.91
C ARG A 35 2.82 15.89 14.98
N VAL A 36 3.56 15.18 14.13
CA VAL A 36 5.03 15.09 14.19
C VAL A 36 5.70 15.94 13.11
N LEU A 37 5.08 16.09 11.94
CA LEU A 37 5.57 17.00 10.92
C LEU A 37 5.00 18.39 11.16
N GLU A 38 5.87 19.40 11.13
CA GLU A 38 5.46 20.79 11.02
C GLU A 38 4.41 20.96 9.90
N PRO A 39 3.39 21.83 10.04
CA PRO A 39 2.29 21.94 9.08
C PRO A 39 2.75 22.15 7.63
N GLN A 40 3.89 22.84 7.43
CA GLN A 40 4.52 23.05 6.12
C GLN A 40 5.06 21.77 5.47
N HIS A 41 5.47 20.76 6.26
CA HIS A 41 6.02 19.48 5.80
C HIS A 41 4.96 18.36 5.76
N GLY A 42 3.85 18.51 6.51
CA GLY A 42 2.74 17.55 6.51
C GLY A 42 2.12 17.35 5.12
N LEU A 43 2.02 18.43 4.33
CA LEU A 43 1.53 18.37 2.95
C LEU A 43 2.41 17.49 2.05
N TRP A 44 3.73 17.64 2.15
CA TRP A 44 4.68 16.85 1.37
C TRP A 44 4.65 15.37 1.73
N GLY A 45 4.48 15.05 3.03
CA GLY A 45 4.26 13.67 3.47
C GLY A 45 3.00 13.05 2.88
N GLY A 46 1.90 13.81 2.84
CA GLY A 46 0.64 13.37 2.22
C GLY A 46 0.78 13.16 0.71
N VAL A 47 1.43 14.09 0.01
CA VAL A 47 1.72 13.98 -1.42
C VAL A 47 2.60 12.77 -1.72
N TRP A 48 3.64 12.53 -0.92
CA TRP A 48 4.50 11.35 -1.06
C TRP A 48 3.69 10.05 -0.91
N GLY A 49 2.88 9.94 0.14
CA GLY A 49 2.05 8.75 0.38
C GLY A 49 1.04 8.50 -0.74
N ALA A 50 0.42 9.57 -1.28
CA ALA A 50 -0.49 9.47 -2.41
C ALA A 50 0.22 9.01 -3.69
N THR A 51 1.37 9.61 -4.01
CA THR A 51 2.17 9.22 -5.19
C THR A 51 2.69 7.79 -5.08
N ALA A 52 3.24 7.39 -3.92
CA ALA A 52 3.68 6.02 -3.67
C ALA A 52 2.52 5.02 -3.81
N SER A 53 1.33 5.36 -3.29
CA SER A 53 0.12 4.55 -3.45
C SER A 53 -0.29 4.40 -4.91
N LEU A 54 -0.24 5.48 -5.69
CA LEU A 54 -0.57 5.45 -7.11
C LEU A 54 0.41 4.59 -7.91
N ILE A 55 1.72 4.76 -7.69
CA ILE A 55 2.77 3.96 -8.32
C ILE A 55 2.56 2.48 -8.01
N THR A 56 2.28 2.16 -6.75
CA THR A 56 2.06 0.77 -6.30
C THR A 56 0.81 0.17 -6.94
N PHE A 57 -0.27 0.94 -7.03
CA PHE A 57 -1.49 0.50 -7.71
C PHE A 57 -1.23 0.16 -9.19
N VAL A 58 -0.49 1.03 -9.89
CA VAL A 58 -0.12 0.80 -11.30
C VAL A 58 0.80 -0.41 -11.45
N ALA A 59 1.76 -0.59 -10.55
CA ALA A 59 2.65 -1.76 -10.54
C ALA A 59 1.85 -3.07 -10.41
N TYR A 60 0.86 -3.11 -9.52
CA TYR A 60 -0.05 -4.26 -9.37
C TYR A 60 -0.91 -4.51 -10.62
N TRP A 61 -1.40 -3.45 -11.24
CA TRP A 61 -2.15 -3.55 -12.49
C TRP A 61 -1.28 -4.14 -13.61
N HIS A 62 -0.03 -3.66 -13.73
CA HIS A 62 0.93 -4.15 -14.71
C HIS A 62 1.29 -5.62 -14.45
N ASP A 63 1.54 -6.02 -13.21
CA ASP A 63 1.84 -7.41 -12.84
C ASP A 63 0.69 -8.35 -13.25
N LYS A 64 -0.57 -7.96 -13.01
CA LYS A 64 -1.75 -8.73 -13.46
C LYS A 64 -1.82 -8.84 -14.98
N ARG A 65 -1.57 -7.74 -15.70
CA ARG A 65 -1.61 -7.72 -17.16
C ARG A 65 -0.50 -8.60 -17.76
N SER A 66 0.69 -8.58 -17.18
CA SER A 66 1.80 -9.45 -17.58
C SER A 66 1.47 -10.92 -17.32
N ALA A 67 0.88 -11.24 -16.16
CA ALA A 67 0.45 -12.61 -15.85
C ALA A 67 -0.60 -13.17 -16.83
N GLN A 68 -1.51 -12.32 -17.33
CA GLN A 68 -2.50 -12.70 -18.34
C GLN A 68 -1.89 -12.88 -19.74
N ALA A 69 -0.86 -12.09 -20.07
CA ALA A 69 -0.18 -12.13 -21.36
C ALA A 69 0.94 -13.20 -21.44
N GLN A 70 1.05 -14.08 -20.44
CA GLN A 70 2.20 -14.98 -20.24
C GLN A 70 3.57 -14.27 -20.29
N GLY A 71 3.59 -12.99 -19.90
CA GLY A 71 4.80 -12.20 -19.81
C GLY A 71 5.63 -12.51 -18.56
N TRP A 72 6.73 -11.75 -18.41
CA TRP A 72 7.59 -11.85 -17.22
C TRP A 72 6.82 -11.44 -15.96
N ARG A 73 6.82 -12.31 -14.95
CA ARG A 73 6.21 -12.05 -13.64
C ARG A 73 7.04 -11.02 -12.88
N THR A 74 6.40 -10.04 -12.24
CA THR A 74 7.11 -9.07 -11.40
C THR A 74 7.54 -9.76 -10.11
N PRO A 75 8.82 -9.66 -9.69
CA PRO A 75 9.28 -10.20 -8.43
C PRO A 75 8.47 -9.67 -7.25
N GLU A 76 8.07 -10.54 -6.32
CA GLU A 76 7.28 -10.15 -5.14
C GLU A 76 8.02 -9.13 -4.27
N GLY A 77 9.35 -9.20 -4.24
CA GLY A 77 10.19 -8.23 -3.51
C GLY A 77 10.02 -6.78 -3.97
N ILE A 78 9.79 -6.53 -5.27
CA ILE A 78 9.58 -5.16 -5.77
C ILE A 78 8.25 -4.62 -5.26
N LEU A 79 7.20 -5.45 -5.22
CA LEU A 79 5.90 -5.02 -4.72
C LEU A 79 5.94 -4.77 -3.22
N HIS A 80 6.61 -5.63 -2.45
CA HIS A 80 6.84 -5.40 -1.03
C HIS A 80 7.70 -4.17 -0.74
N LEU A 81 8.68 -3.85 -1.60
CA LEU A 81 9.45 -2.62 -1.48
C LEU A 81 8.57 -1.38 -1.68
N LEU A 82 7.71 -1.39 -2.70
CA LEU A 82 6.76 -0.29 -2.94
C LEU A 82 5.76 -0.13 -1.79
N GLU A 83 5.27 -1.25 -1.24
CA GLU A 83 4.43 -1.26 -0.04
C GLU A 83 5.17 -0.65 1.16
N LEU A 84 6.45 -0.99 1.34
CA LEU A 84 7.30 -0.49 2.42
C LEU A 84 7.58 1.02 2.31
N LEU A 85 7.67 1.57 1.09
CA LEU A 85 7.91 2.99 0.84
C LEU A 85 6.67 3.89 1.07
N GLY A 86 5.57 3.33 1.58
CA GLY A 86 4.31 4.04 1.82
C GLY A 86 3.24 3.76 0.78
N GLY A 87 3.48 2.82 -0.14
CA GLY A 87 2.52 2.42 -1.18
C GLY A 87 1.46 1.39 -0.73
N TRP A 88 1.53 0.91 0.51
CA TRP A 88 0.62 -0.10 1.05
C TRP A 88 -0.90 0.25 0.93
N PRO A 89 -1.36 1.52 1.00
CA PRO A 89 -2.77 1.85 0.77
C PRO A 89 -3.20 1.53 -0.67
N GLY A 90 -2.37 1.93 -1.63
CA GLY A 90 -2.56 1.62 -3.06
C GLY A 90 -2.48 0.13 -3.36
N ALA A 91 -1.58 -0.59 -2.69
CA ALA A 91 -1.51 -2.06 -2.77
C ALA A 91 -2.79 -2.73 -2.26
N LEU A 92 -3.33 -2.31 -1.11
CA LEU A 92 -4.56 -2.89 -0.56
C LEU A 92 -5.76 -2.66 -1.49
N ILE A 93 -5.86 -1.47 -2.08
CA ILE A 93 -6.87 -1.17 -3.10
C ILE A 93 -6.66 -2.07 -4.31
N ALA A 94 -5.43 -2.19 -4.82
CA ALA A 94 -5.12 -2.99 -6.00
C ALA A 94 -5.40 -4.48 -5.79
N GLN A 95 -4.99 -5.05 -4.65
CA GLN A 95 -5.25 -6.45 -4.27
C GLN A 95 -6.74 -6.76 -4.33
N ARG A 96 -7.58 -5.88 -3.77
CA ARG A 96 -9.04 -6.07 -3.73
C ARG A 96 -9.72 -5.80 -5.06
N TRP A 97 -9.31 -4.75 -5.76
CA TRP A 97 -9.85 -4.37 -7.07
C TRP A 97 -9.54 -5.44 -8.13
N PHE A 98 -8.31 -5.93 -8.14
CA PHE A 98 -7.86 -6.90 -9.10
C PHE A 98 -8.06 -8.35 -8.66
N ARG A 99 -8.41 -8.58 -7.38
CA ARG A 99 -8.48 -9.92 -6.75
C ARG A 99 -7.22 -10.75 -7.02
N HIS A 100 -6.09 -10.07 -7.00
CA HIS A 100 -4.78 -10.61 -7.36
C HIS A 100 -3.89 -10.61 -6.12
N LYS A 101 -3.18 -11.71 -5.88
CA LYS A 101 -2.31 -11.93 -4.70
C LYS A 101 -3.00 -11.82 -3.33
N THR A 102 -4.31 -12.06 -3.27
CA THR A 102 -5.10 -12.13 -2.02
C THR A 102 -5.11 -13.52 -1.38
N VAL A 103 -4.91 -14.59 -2.16
CA VAL A 103 -4.98 -15.99 -1.68
C VAL A 103 -3.61 -16.52 -1.25
N LYS A 104 -2.51 -15.94 -1.75
CA LYS A 104 -1.15 -16.40 -1.46
C LYS A 104 -0.75 -15.97 -0.04
N VAL A 105 -0.79 -16.90 0.91
CA VAL A 105 -0.52 -16.65 2.33
C VAL A 105 0.86 -16.01 2.54
N SER A 106 1.91 -16.51 1.89
CA SER A 106 3.26 -15.95 2.03
C SER A 106 3.33 -14.47 1.65
N TYR A 107 2.59 -14.07 0.61
CA TYR A 107 2.51 -12.68 0.17
C TYR A 107 1.76 -11.82 1.19
N GLN A 108 0.60 -12.32 1.64
CA GLN A 108 -0.24 -11.62 2.60
C GLN A 108 0.46 -11.44 3.96
N VAL A 109 1.23 -12.44 4.42
CA VAL A 109 2.02 -12.32 5.66
C VAL A 109 3.01 -11.16 5.56
N VAL A 110 3.80 -11.09 4.49
CA VAL A 110 4.78 -9.99 4.31
C VAL A 110 4.08 -8.64 4.17
N PHE A 111 2.99 -8.57 3.41
CA PHE A 111 2.17 -7.36 3.29
C PHE A 111 1.66 -6.87 4.65
N TRP A 112 1.08 -7.75 5.47
CA TRP A 112 0.57 -7.39 6.79
C TRP A 112 1.68 -7.03 7.78
N LEU A 113 2.85 -7.64 7.68
CA LEU A 113 4.03 -7.23 8.44
C LEU A 113 4.47 -5.80 8.09
N ILE A 114 4.45 -5.43 6.80
CA ILE A 114 4.75 -4.07 6.34
C ILE A 114 3.73 -3.08 6.89
N VAL A 115 2.43 -3.40 6.82
CA VAL A 115 1.38 -2.55 7.40
C VAL A 115 1.58 -2.41 8.91
N ALA A 116 1.82 -3.51 9.64
CA ALA A 116 2.07 -3.49 11.07
C ALA A 116 3.29 -2.64 11.43
N LEU A 117 4.37 -2.72 10.66
CA LEU A 117 5.56 -1.88 10.83
C LEU A 117 5.21 -0.39 10.72
N HIS A 118 4.43 0.02 9.70
CA HIS A 118 3.97 1.41 9.57
C HIS A 118 3.14 1.85 10.78
N GLN A 119 2.25 0.99 11.29
CA GLN A 119 1.47 1.29 12.49
C GLN A 119 2.36 1.45 13.72
N LEU A 120 3.35 0.58 13.91
CA LEU A 120 4.30 0.66 15.03
C LEU A 120 5.13 1.94 14.98
N VAL A 121 5.64 2.30 13.80
CA VAL A 121 6.37 3.56 13.58
C VAL A 121 5.50 4.77 13.89
N ALA A 122 4.25 4.78 13.41
CA ALA A 122 3.31 5.86 13.68
C ALA A 122 2.98 5.99 15.18
N ILE A 123 2.80 4.86 15.89
CA ILE A 123 2.61 4.84 17.35
C ILE A 123 3.85 5.39 18.07
N ASP A 124 5.04 4.94 17.69
CA ASP A 124 6.27 5.39 18.33
C ASP A 124 6.54 6.88 18.11
N ALA A 125 6.25 7.37 16.90
CA ALA A 125 6.33 8.78 16.56
C ALA A 125 5.38 9.62 17.44
N LEU A 126 4.14 9.16 17.65
CA LEU A 126 3.17 9.80 18.55
C LEU A 126 3.60 9.79 20.03
N ARG A 127 4.42 8.81 20.44
CA ARG A 127 5.02 8.75 21.78
C ARG A 127 6.28 9.61 21.92
N GLY A 128 6.72 10.30 20.87
CA GLY A 128 7.94 11.11 20.89
C GLY A 128 9.22 10.33 20.59
N TRP A 129 9.11 9.25 19.80
CA TRP A 129 10.21 8.39 19.36
C TRP A 129 10.90 7.61 20.50
N VAL A 130 10.15 7.24 21.53
CA VAL A 130 10.70 6.62 22.75
C VAL A 130 11.27 5.23 22.48
N GLY A 131 10.54 4.40 21.72
CA GLY A 131 10.96 3.05 21.35
C GLY A 131 12.19 3.07 20.46
N LEU A 132 12.20 3.91 19.42
CA LEU A 132 13.37 4.03 18.53
C LEU A 132 14.60 4.56 19.28
N LYS A 133 14.45 5.58 20.13
CA LYS A 133 15.55 6.09 20.96
C LYS A 133 16.06 5.05 21.97
N GLY A 134 15.17 4.20 22.49
CA GLY A 134 15.54 3.11 23.39
C GLY A 134 16.32 1.99 22.70
N LEU A 135 16.07 1.75 21.42
CA LEU A 135 16.78 0.73 20.62
C LEU A 135 18.17 1.20 20.15
N LEU A 136 18.34 2.50 19.94
CA LEU A 136 19.59 3.11 19.46
C LEU A 136 20.59 3.49 20.58
N ARG A 137 20.29 3.09 21.83
CA ARG A 137 21.17 3.25 23.00
C ARG A 137 21.81 1.91 23.36
#